data_AF-A0A7C6JSY7-F1
#
_entry.id   AF-A0A7C6JSY7-F1
#
_cell.length_a   1.000
_cell.length_b   1.000
_cell.length_c   1.000
_cell.angle_alpha   90.00
_cell.angle_beta   90.00
_cell.angle_gamma   90.00
#
_symmetry.space_group_name_H-M   'P 1'
#
loop_
_entity.id
_entity.type
_entity.pdbx_description
1 polymer ?
#
loop_
_entity_poly.entity_id
_entity_poly.type
_entity_poly.pdbx_seq_one_letter_code
_entity_poly.pdbx_strand_id
1 'polypeptide(L)'
;MPSSITMLLSEMESSTQVHALVYNAQELGLIPKKHEFDYSMNVPFSESLEKELLCLERKQGAGNMGNESIDHECAHEGLSRLAQLNTKELVNLSRVLYLKKTFPELNDDEQELQEKARKTFFLSKDKFINVMNIFQSKEMRLTLSEA
;
A
#
# COMPACT_ATOMS: atom_id res chain seq x y z
N MET A 1 20.45 8.77 6.38
CA MET A 1 19.68 9.49 5.34
C MET A 1 18.21 9.42 5.75
N PRO A 2 17.43 10.50 5.69
CA PRO A 2 16.06 10.47 6.19
C PRO A 2 15.20 9.63 5.23
N SER A 3 14.94 8.40 5.61
CA SER A 3 14.08 7.44 4.93
C SER A 3 12.65 7.54 5.43
N SER A 4 12.18 8.77 5.59
CA SER A 4 10.82 9.01 6.00
C SER A 4 9.89 8.74 4.82
N ILE A 5 8.81 8.00 5.06
CA ILE A 5 7.72 7.82 4.09
C ILE A 5 7.31 9.16 3.46
N THR A 6 7.37 10.24 4.23
CA THR A 6 7.13 11.62 3.80
C THR A 6 7.94 12.05 2.57
N MET A 7 9.21 11.64 2.46
CA MET A 7 10.05 11.95 1.30
C MET A 7 9.58 11.19 0.06
N LEU A 8 9.25 9.90 0.21
CA LEU A 8 8.68 9.08 -0.87
C LEU A 8 7.33 9.64 -1.34
N LEU A 9 6.48 10.12 -0.41
CA LEU A 9 5.19 10.70 -0.77
C LEU A 9 5.33 11.96 -1.62
N SER A 10 6.40 12.74 -1.43
CA SER A 10 6.65 13.96 -2.19
C SER A 10 7.07 13.72 -3.65
N GLU A 11 7.52 12.51 -3.98
CA GLU A 11 7.98 12.11 -5.31
C GLU A 11 6.85 11.47 -6.16
N MET A 12 5.66 11.26 -5.58
CA MET A 12 4.55 10.54 -6.22
C MET A 12 3.70 11.48 -7.08
N GLU A 13 3.27 11.00 -8.25
CA GLU A 13 2.60 11.83 -9.27
C GLU A 13 1.09 11.98 -9.05
N SER A 14 0.50 11.21 -8.13
CA SER A 14 -0.95 11.26 -7.87
C SER A 14 -1.31 10.86 -6.45
N SER A 15 -2.40 11.43 -5.94
CA SER A 15 -2.99 11.04 -4.65
C SER A 15 -3.35 9.55 -4.61
N THR A 16 -3.86 8.99 -5.70
CA THR A 16 -4.12 7.54 -5.83
C THR A 16 -2.86 6.69 -5.54
N GLN A 17 -1.70 7.11 -6.06
CA GLN A 17 -0.44 6.40 -5.86
C GLN A 17 0.01 6.47 -4.40
N VAL A 18 -0.06 7.65 -3.79
CA VAL A 18 0.25 7.87 -2.37
C VAL A 18 -0.64 7.02 -1.48
N HIS A 19 -1.95 7.05 -1.72
CA HIS A 19 -2.92 6.31 -0.92
C HIS A 19 -2.70 4.81 -1.01
N ALA A 20 -2.48 4.29 -2.22
CA ALA A 20 -2.19 2.88 -2.41
C ALA A 20 -0.85 2.47 -1.75
N LEU A 21 0.18 3.33 -1.82
CA LEU A 21 1.47 3.10 -1.16
C LEU A 21 1.30 3.01 0.36
N VAL A 22 0.65 3.99 0.98
CA VAL A 22 0.44 4.05 2.44
C VAL A 22 -0.39 2.87 2.91
N TYR A 23 -1.48 2.54 2.21
CA TYR A 23 -2.28 1.36 2.55
C TYR A 23 -1.46 0.08 2.47
N ASN A 24 -0.76 -0.15 1.36
CA ASN A 24 0.05 -1.35 1.18
C ASN A 24 1.12 -1.45 2.28
N ALA A 25 1.76 -0.34 2.62
CA ALA A 25 2.76 -0.28 3.68
C ALA A 25 2.16 -0.62 5.06
N GLN A 26 0.96 -0.11 5.39
CA GLN A 26 0.28 -0.42 6.65
C GLN A 26 -0.15 -1.89 6.74
N GLU A 27 -0.72 -2.45 5.68
CA GLU A 27 -1.18 -3.83 5.69
C GLU A 27 -0.03 -4.84 5.66
N LEU A 28 1.14 -4.46 5.14
CA LEU A 28 2.37 -5.24 5.21
C LEU A 28 3.16 -5.01 6.51
N GLY A 29 2.68 -4.17 7.43
CA GLY A 29 3.35 -3.88 8.70
C GLY A 29 4.66 -3.10 8.55
N LEU A 30 4.89 -2.44 7.42
CA LEU A 30 6.08 -1.60 7.17
C LEU A 30 5.98 -0.24 7.87
N ILE A 31 4.76 0.24 8.10
CA ILE A 31 4.45 1.44 8.88
C ILE A 31 3.27 1.16 9.83
N PRO A 32 3.12 1.94 10.92
CA PRO A 32 1.98 1.80 11.83
C PRO A 32 0.62 1.98 11.13
N LYS A 33 -0.40 1.22 11.55
CA LYS A 33 -1.78 1.35 11.04
C LYS A 33 -2.45 2.62 11.56
N LYS A 34 -2.13 3.77 10.96
CA LYS A 34 -2.63 5.10 11.35
C LYS A 34 -3.87 5.54 10.55
N HIS A 35 -3.97 5.10 9.30
CA HIS A 35 -5.03 5.52 8.38
C HIS A 35 -6.02 4.39 8.09
N GLU A 36 -7.31 4.70 8.10
CA GLU A 36 -8.37 3.77 7.68
C GLU A 36 -8.70 3.97 6.19
N PHE A 37 -8.93 2.86 5.47
CA PHE A 37 -9.22 2.86 4.05
C PHE A 37 -10.45 2.00 3.73
N ASP A 38 -11.47 2.59 3.11
CA ASP A 38 -12.69 1.88 2.63
C ASP A 38 -12.58 1.38 1.18
N TYR A 39 -12.03 0.19 0.98
CA TYR A 39 -11.75 -0.36 -0.36
C TYR A 39 -12.99 -0.85 -1.14
N SER A 40 -14.21 -0.65 -0.62
CA SER A 40 -15.45 -1.00 -1.33
C SER A 40 -15.66 -0.19 -2.62
N MET A 41 -14.97 0.95 -2.76
CA MET A 41 -15.14 1.92 -3.85
C MET A 41 -13.79 2.27 -4.51
N ASN A 42 -13.30 1.43 -5.42
CA ASN A 42 -12.21 1.68 -6.39
C ASN A 42 -11.16 2.78 -6.05
N VAL A 43 -10.53 2.62 -4.88
CA VAL A 43 -9.56 3.52 -4.21
C VAL A 43 -10.23 4.58 -3.33
N PRO A 44 -10.41 4.31 -2.03
CA PRO A 44 -10.79 5.32 -1.05
C PRO A 44 -9.64 6.26 -0.74
N PHE A 45 -10.01 7.51 -0.48
CA PHE A 45 -9.11 8.45 0.13
C PHE A 45 -9.28 8.41 1.65
N SER A 46 -8.21 8.13 2.40
CA SER A 46 -8.20 8.40 3.84
C SER A 46 -8.24 9.91 4.03
N GLU A 47 -9.35 10.45 4.53
CA GLU A 47 -9.51 11.89 4.75
C GLU A 47 -8.39 12.46 5.67
N SER A 48 -7.94 11.65 6.63
CA SER A 48 -6.80 12.01 7.49
C SER A 48 -5.48 12.12 6.71
N LEU A 49 -5.22 11.18 5.79
CA LEU A 49 -4.04 11.21 4.92
C LEU A 49 -4.12 12.40 3.96
N GLU A 50 -5.29 12.68 3.37
CA GLU A 50 -5.46 13.86 2.51
C GLU A 50 -5.19 15.17 3.26
N LYS A 51 -5.68 15.29 4.50
CA LYS A 51 -5.36 16.44 5.36
C LYS A 51 -3.86 16.56 5.62
N GLU A 52 -3.19 15.43 5.90
CA GLU A 52 -1.74 15.41 6.07
C GLU A 52 -1.01 15.83 4.78
N LEU A 53 -1.43 15.35 3.61
CA LEU A 53 -0.88 15.71 2.30
C LEU A 53 -1.10 17.20 1.95
N LEU A 54 -2.28 17.75 2.24
CA LEU A 54 -2.53 19.17 2.07
C LEU A 54 -1.63 20.01 3.00
N CYS A 55 -1.35 19.51 4.21
CA CYS A 55 -0.39 20.14 5.12
C CYS A 55 1.06 19.99 4.64
N LEU A 56 1.43 18.84 4.04
CA LEU A 56 2.72 18.59 3.38
C LEU A 56 2.97 19.66 2.30
N GLU A 57 2.04 19.82 1.37
CA GLU A 57 2.13 20.77 0.25
C GLU A 57 2.25 22.21 0.75
N ARG A 58 1.50 22.58 1.80
CA ARG A 58 1.60 23.90 2.44
C ARG A 58 2.93 24.11 3.17
N LYS A 59 3.51 23.05 3.76
CA LYS A 59 4.80 23.08 4.49
C LYS A 59 6.03 22.96 3.59
N GLN A 60 5.90 22.54 2.34
CA GLN A 60 7.00 22.70 1.37
C GLN A 60 7.33 24.19 1.12
N GLY A 61 6.44 25.13 1.51
CA GLY A 61 6.74 26.57 1.61
C GLY A 61 7.31 27.04 2.95
N ALA A 62 7.31 26.20 4.00
CA ALA A 62 7.79 26.54 5.34
C ALA A 62 8.42 25.30 5.99
N GLY A 63 9.73 25.16 5.80
CA GLY A 63 10.53 24.03 6.26
C GLY A 63 10.38 23.75 7.75
N ASN A 64 9.67 22.68 8.08
CA ASN A 64 9.96 21.80 9.21
C ASN A 64 8.96 20.64 9.20
N MET A 65 9.45 19.43 8.99
CA MET A 65 8.71 18.24 9.36
C MET A 65 9.49 17.38 10.32
N GLY A 66 8.78 16.97 11.36
CA GLY A 66 9.28 16.10 12.40
C GLY A 66 9.67 14.75 11.81
N ASN A 67 10.83 14.27 12.27
CA ASN A 67 11.29 12.91 12.04
C ASN A 67 10.37 11.95 12.81
N GLU A 68 9.39 11.36 12.14
CA GLU A 68 8.91 10.06 12.57
C GLU A 68 9.94 9.03 12.10
N SER A 69 10.81 8.60 13.01
CA SER A 69 11.82 7.57 12.76
C SER A 69 11.14 6.20 12.70
N ILE A 70 10.99 5.65 11.50
CA ILE A 70 10.56 4.26 11.26
C ILE A 70 11.75 3.35 11.55
N ASP A 71 11.64 2.33 12.40
CA ASP A 71 12.76 1.42 12.72
C ASP A 71 13.38 0.81 11.43
N HIS A 72 14.70 1.00 11.25
CA HIS A 72 15.16 1.66 10.02
C HIS A 72 15.68 0.80 8.84
N GLU A 73 15.91 -0.52 8.95
CA GLU A 73 16.47 -1.28 7.82
C GLU A 73 15.44 -2.11 7.03
N CYS A 74 14.71 -3.02 7.69
CA CYS A 74 13.76 -3.90 6.99
C CYS A 74 12.51 -3.14 6.50
N ALA A 75 11.98 -2.22 7.31
CA ALA A 75 10.88 -1.35 6.91
C ALA A 75 11.27 -0.42 5.75
N HIS A 76 12.52 0.06 5.74
CA HIS A 76 13.04 0.92 4.67
C HIS A 76 13.14 0.16 3.34
N GLU A 77 13.65 -1.07 3.35
CA GLU A 77 13.76 -1.86 2.14
C GLU A 77 12.37 -2.19 1.55
N GLY A 78 11.43 -2.61 2.39
CA GLY A 78 10.04 -2.86 1.96
C GLY A 78 9.35 -1.62 1.40
N LEU A 79 9.49 -0.47 2.06
CA LEU A 79 8.94 0.81 1.59
C LEU A 79 9.55 1.24 0.25
N SER A 80 10.87 1.08 0.10
CA SER A 80 11.56 1.41 -1.16
C SER A 80 11.09 0.51 -2.30
N ARG A 81 10.92 -0.79 -2.03
CA ARG A 81 10.39 -1.75 -3.01
C ARG A 81 8.95 -1.43 -3.42
N LEU A 82 8.10 -0.95 -2.51
CA LEU A 82 6.75 -0.48 -2.83
C LEU A 82 6.77 0.81 -3.64
N ALA A 83 7.62 1.78 -3.28
CA ALA A 83 7.71 3.06 -3.99
C ALA A 83 8.15 2.93 -5.46
N GLN A 84 8.87 1.86 -5.82
CA GLN A 84 9.23 1.55 -7.20
C GLN A 84 8.06 1.05 -8.07
N LEU A 85 6.92 0.71 -7.46
CA LEU A 85 5.74 0.26 -8.20
C LEU A 85 4.99 1.45 -8.78
N ASN A 86 4.50 1.31 -10.01
CA ASN A 86 3.63 2.32 -10.60
C ASN A 86 2.23 2.30 -9.93
N THR A 87 1.44 3.35 -10.15
CA THR A 87 0.10 3.50 -9.57
C THR A 87 -0.80 2.28 -9.80
N LYS A 88 -0.75 1.69 -10.99
CA LYS A 88 -1.59 0.53 -11.34
C LYS A 88 -1.16 -0.73 -10.57
N GLU A 89 0.13 -0.94 -10.40
CA GLU A 89 0.69 -2.04 -9.61
C GLU A 89 0.33 -1.89 -8.14
N LEU A 90 0.52 -0.69 -7.57
CA LEU A 90 0.15 -0.39 -6.19
C LEU A 90 -1.33 -0.62 -5.92
N VAL A 91 -2.21 -0.13 -6.79
CA VAL A 91 -3.67 -0.32 -6.66
C VAL A 91 -4.06 -1.79 -6.76
N ASN A 92 -3.46 -2.55 -7.68
CA ASN A 92 -3.77 -3.98 -7.80
C ASN A 92 -3.25 -4.78 -6.62
N LEU A 93 -2.09 -4.40 -6.07
CA LEU A 93 -1.60 -4.96 -4.82
C LEU A 93 -2.58 -4.69 -3.68
N SER A 94 -3.07 -3.45 -3.56
CA SER A 94 -4.06 -3.10 -2.53
C SER A 94 -5.33 -3.94 -2.62
N ARG A 95 -5.81 -4.20 -3.84
CA ARG A 95 -6.98 -5.06 -4.10
C ARG A 95 -6.74 -6.49 -3.63
N VAL A 96 -5.57 -7.07 -3.91
CA VAL A 96 -5.23 -8.43 -3.47
C VAL A 96 -5.12 -8.49 -1.94
N LEU A 97 -4.44 -7.53 -1.32
CA LEU A 97 -4.34 -7.44 0.14
C LEU A 97 -5.71 -7.31 0.81
N TYR A 98 -6.60 -6.50 0.24
CA TYR A 98 -7.97 -6.37 0.69
C TYR A 98 -8.73 -7.70 0.63
N LEU A 99 -8.63 -8.44 -0.47
CA LEU A 99 -9.31 -9.74 -0.60
C LEU A 99 -8.79 -10.76 0.41
N LYS A 100 -7.48 -10.85 0.59
CA LYS A 100 -6.86 -11.76 1.58
C LYS A 100 -7.27 -11.43 3.02
N LYS A 101 -7.46 -10.14 3.33
CA LYS A 101 -7.97 -9.68 4.62
C LYS A 101 -9.47 -9.96 4.80
N THR A 102 -10.25 -9.80 3.72
CA THR A 102 -11.73 -9.93 3.74
C THR A 102 -12.17 -11.40 3.70
N PHE A 103 -11.43 -12.24 3.00
CA PHE A 103 -11.69 -13.67 2.80
C PHE A 103 -10.45 -14.48 3.19
N PRO A 104 -10.04 -14.47 4.48
CA PRO A 104 -8.84 -15.15 4.93
C PRO A 104 -8.87 -16.66 4.67
N GLU A 105 -10.06 -17.26 4.60
CA GLU A 105 -10.28 -18.66 4.23
C GLU A 105 -9.82 -19.01 2.81
N LEU A 106 -9.65 -18.01 1.94
CA LEU A 106 -9.23 -18.18 0.55
C LEU A 106 -7.73 -17.94 0.35
N ASN A 107 -6.95 -17.74 1.41
CA ASN A 107 -5.52 -17.46 1.30
C ASN A 107 -4.72 -18.59 0.64
N ASP A 108 -5.16 -19.84 0.84
CA ASP A 108 -4.56 -21.04 0.25
C ASP A 108 -5.28 -21.50 -1.03
N ASP A 109 -6.43 -20.89 -1.36
CA ASP A 109 -7.17 -21.13 -2.61
C ASP A 109 -6.97 -19.97 -3.59
N GLU A 110 -5.83 -19.98 -4.27
CA GLU A 110 -5.48 -18.95 -5.25
C GLU A 110 -6.53 -18.83 -6.38
N GLN A 111 -7.22 -19.91 -6.73
CA GLN A 111 -8.23 -19.88 -7.81
C GLN A 111 -9.49 -19.15 -7.37
N GLU A 112 -9.99 -19.44 -6.17
CA GLU A 112 -11.17 -18.75 -5.65
C GLU A 112 -10.85 -17.28 -5.35
N LEU A 113 -9.66 -17.00 -4.81
CA LEU A 113 -9.19 -15.63 -4.59
C LEU A 113 -9.06 -14.84 -5.91
N GLN A 114 -8.56 -15.47 -6.97
CA GLN A 114 -8.50 -14.88 -8.31
C GLN A 114 -9.90 -14.57 -8.85
N GLU A 115 -10.86 -15.48 -8.64
CA GLU A 115 -12.24 -15.29 -9.09
C GLU A 115 -12.93 -14.15 -8.31
N LYS A 116 -12.67 -14.01 -7.01
CA LYS A 116 -13.09 -12.85 -6.21
C LYS A 116 -12.46 -11.56 -6.73
N ALA A 117 -11.16 -11.56 -7.05
CA ALA A 117 -10.49 -10.40 -7.63
C ALA A 117 -11.10 -9.97 -8.97
N ARG A 118 -11.47 -10.95 -9.79
CA ARG A 118 -12.15 -10.71 -11.06
C ARG A 118 -13.55 -10.13 -10.85
N LYS A 119 -14.35 -10.69 -9.92
CA LYS A 119 -15.73 -10.26 -9.67
C LYS A 119 -15.83 -8.91 -8.97
N THR A 120 -14.95 -8.67 -8.00
CA THR A 120 -15.00 -7.46 -7.15
C THR A 120 -14.28 -6.28 -7.80
N PHE A 121 -13.15 -6.53 -8.48
CA PHE A 121 -12.27 -5.46 -8.97
C PHE A 121 -12.00 -5.50 -10.48
N PHE A 122 -12.67 -6.39 -11.22
CA PHE A 122 -12.44 -6.59 -12.66
C PHE A 122 -10.97 -6.87 -12.99
N LEU A 123 -10.25 -7.51 -12.06
CA LEU A 123 -8.86 -7.88 -12.24
C LEU A 123 -8.77 -9.15 -13.10
N SER A 124 -8.17 -9.04 -14.30
CA SER A 124 -8.01 -10.20 -15.18
C SER A 124 -7.02 -11.21 -14.59
N LYS A 125 -7.12 -12.47 -15.02
CA LYS A 125 -6.22 -13.55 -14.60
C LYS A 125 -4.74 -13.18 -14.76
N ASP A 126 -4.34 -12.69 -15.92
CA ASP A 126 -2.94 -12.31 -16.19
C ASP A 126 -2.46 -11.19 -15.26
N LYS A 127 -3.32 -10.22 -14.96
CA LYS A 127 -2.99 -9.14 -14.02
C LYS A 127 -2.90 -9.65 -12.59
N PHE A 128 -3.79 -10.55 -12.18
CA PHE A 128 -3.75 -11.18 -10.87
C PHE A 128 -2.45 -11.99 -10.69
N ILE A 129 -2.10 -12.85 -11.66
CA ILE A 129 -0.86 -13.61 -11.64
C ILE A 129 0.35 -12.68 -11.58
N ASN A 130 0.38 -11.61 -12.39
CA ASN A 130 1.48 -10.65 -12.35
C ASN A 130 1.60 -9.98 -10.98
N VAL A 131 0.48 -9.59 -10.36
CA VAL A 131 0.48 -8.99 -9.00
C VAL A 131 0.97 -10.00 -7.96
N MET A 132 0.52 -11.25 -8.03
CA MET A 132 0.98 -12.32 -7.13
C MET A 132 2.48 -12.62 -7.31
N ASN A 133 2.98 -12.58 -8.55
CA ASN A 133 4.40 -12.74 -8.84
C ASN A 133 5.23 -11.57 -8.31
N ILE A 134 4.75 -10.32 -8.47
CA ILE A 134 5.38 -9.13 -7.87
C ILE A 134 5.42 -9.28 -6.35
N PHE A 135 4.33 -9.77 -5.75
CA PHE A 135 4.22 -10.00 -4.33
C PHE A 135 5.27 -11.01 -3.81
N GLN A 136 5.35 -12.17 -4.47
CA GLN A 136 6.27 -13.25 -4.13
C GLN A 136 7.74 -12.87 -4.40
N SER A 137 8.04 -12.31 -5.58
CA SER A 137 9.40 -11.94 -6.00
C SER A 137 10.02 -10.82 -5.17
N LYS A 138 9.19 -9.95 -4.58
CA LYS A 138 9.66 -8.87 -3.71
C LYS A 138 9.78 -9.27 -2.24
N GLU A 139 9.71 -10.57 -1.93
CA GLU A 139 9.73 -11.12 -0.56
C GLU A 139 8.81 -10.36 0.40
N MET A 140 7.69 -9.82 -0.12
CA MET A 140 6.71 -9.12 0.69
C MET A 140 5.97 -10.18 1.50
N ARG A 141 6.59 -10.66 2.59
CA ARG A 141 5.97 -11.62 3.49
C ARG A 141 4.82 -10.91 4.17
N LEU A 142 3.61 -11.42 3.96
CA LEU A 142 2.48 -11.19 4.86
C LEU A 142 2.79 -11.92 6.16
N THR A 143 3.69 -11.40 6.98
CA THR A 143 3.48 -11.59 8.40
C THR A 143 2.29 -10.71 8.73
N LEU A 144 1.08 -11.26 8.55
CA LEU A 144 -0.04 -10.86 9.39
C LEU A 144 0.51 -11.01 10.80
N SER A 145 0.81 -9.90 11.45
CA SER A 145 1.12 -9.91 12.88
C SER A 145 -0.01 -10.70 13.51
N GLU A 146 0.32 -11.87 14.06
CA GLU A 146 -0.56 -12.53 15.00
C GLU A 146 -0.86 -11.50 16.10
N ALA A 147 -2.15 -11.39 16.42
CA ALA A 147 -2.68 -10.49 17.43
C ALA A 147 -2.19 -10.87 18.84
#